data_AF-A0A7S1D9H4-F1
#
_entry.id   AF-A0A7S1D9H4-F1
#
_cell.length_a   1.000
_cell.length_b   1.000
_cell.length_c   1.000
_cell.angle_alpha   90.00
_cell.angle_beta   90.00
_cell.angle_gamma   90.00
#
_symmetry.space_group_name_H-M   'P 1'
#
loop_
_entity.id
_entity.type
_entity.pdbx_description
1 polymer ?
#
loop_
_entity_poly.entity_id
_entity_poly.type
_entity_poly.pdbx_seq_one_letter_code
_entity_poly.pdbx_strand_id
1 'polypeptide(L)'
;RSDCYSASATLVKVEDGPKVLEYRAEGSTDAYKVATFALGCFWGGELEFMRQNGVVGTKVGYTQGEKDEPTYKEVCSGTTGHTEAIMVTYDPSVISYEELVKLAMDRLGDNKYLLNQVGNDRGTQYRHGVYYHDNEQMQVAKAIVGSFGSDCETECLPASKFWDAEEYHQQYLLKGGQSARKGDDSPIRCYG
;
A
#
# COMPACT_ATOMS: atom_id res chain seq x y z
N ARG A 1 -3.05 -31.23 10.97
CA ARG A 1 -4.07 -31.31 9.89
C ARG A 1 -5.36 -30.75 10.48
N SER A 2 -6.04 -29.74 9.99
CA SER A 2 -5.83 -28.73 8.96
C SER A 2 -7.02 -27.80 9.19
N ASP A 3 -6.83 -26.71 9.95
CA ASP A 3 -7.90 -25.73 10.12
C ASP A 3 -7.90 -24.84 8.88
N CYS A 4 -8.67 -25.27 7.89
CA CYS A 4 -8.94 -24.52 6.67
C CYS A 4 -9.84 -23.34 7.02
N TYR A 5 -9.26 -22.15 7.14
CA TYR A 5 -10.00 -20.90 7.14
C TYR A 5 -10.65 -20.69 5.77
N SER A 6 -11.98 -20.75 5.70
CA SER A 6 -12.73 -20.21 4.57
C SER A 6 -13.18 -18.79 4.93
N ALA A 7 -12.59 -17.80 4.28
CA ALA A 7 -13.06 -16.42 4.31
C ALA A 7 -13.66 -16.07 2.95
N SER A 8 -14.93 -15.67 2.93
CA SER A 8 -15.57 -15.09 1.75
C SER A 8 -15.79 -13.61 1.98
N ALA A 9 -15.10 -12.77 1.21
CA ALA A 9 -15.37 -11.34 1.13
C ALA A 9 -16.20 -11.08 -0.14
N THR A 10 -17.38 -10.49 0.03
CA THR A 10 -18.20 -10.04 -1.10
C THR A 10 -17.95 -8.56 -1.31
N LEU A 11 -17.36 -8.21 -2.45
CA LEU A 11 -17.15 -6.84 -2.89
C LEU A 11 -18.50 -6.30 -3.42
N VAL A 12 -19.18 -5.44 -2.65
CA VAL A 12 -20.59 -5.10 -2.94
C VAL A 12 -20.76 -4.06 -4.05
N LYS A 13 -19.77 -3.20 -4.35
CA LYS A 13 -19.65 -2.37 -5.58
C LYS A 13 -18.41 -1.44 -5.51
N VAL A 14 -17.86 -1.07 -6.67
CA VAL A 14 -16.62 -0.28 -6.83
C VAL A 14 -16.93 1.11 -7.41
N GLU A 15 -17.87 1.85 -6.83
CA GLU A 15 -18.01 3.27 -7.17
C GLU A 15 -18.21 4.09 -5.89
N ASP A 16 -17.43 5.16 -5.81
CA ASP A 16 -17.05 5.99 -4.66
C ASP A 16 -15.99 5.36 -3.73
N GLY A 17 -14.83 6.01 -3.63
CA GLY A 17 -13.72 5.67 -2.74
C GLY A 17 -14.11 5.52 -1.26
N PRO A 18 -13.16 5.21 -0.36
CA PRO A 18 -13.44 4.56 0.92
C PRO A 18 -14.36 5.40 1.82
N LYS A 19 -15.66 5.10 1.77
CA LYS A 19 -16.59 5.31 2.88
C LYS A 19 -16.36 4.15 3.82
N VAL A 20 -16.00 4.48 5.07
CA VAL A 20 -15.78 3.59 6.21
C VAL A 20 -16.55 2.28 6.06
N LEU A 21 -15.83 1.19 5.78
CA LEU A 21 -16.39 -0.16 5.78
C LEU A 21 -16.43 -0.62 7.24
N GLU A 22 -17.62 -0.72 7.81
CA GLU A 22 -17.81 -1.58 8.97
C GLU A 22 -17.70 -3.04 8.50
N TYR A 23 -16.47 -3.57 8.52
CA TYR A 23 -16.26 -5.01 8.62
C TYR A 23 -16.09 -5.34 10.11
N ARG A 24 -16.68 -6.46 10.55
CA ARG A 24 -16.44 -7.05 11.87
C ARG A 24 -15.99 -8.49 11.67
N ALA A 25 -14.74 -8.82 11.98
CA ALA A 25 -14.35 -10.21 12.18
C ALA A 25 -15.06 -10.73 13.43
N GLU A 26 -15.49 -12.00 13.43
CA GLU A 26 -16.00 -12.64 14.64
C GLU A 26 -14.92 -12.60 15.74
N GLY A 27 -15.14 -11.78 16.76
CA GLY A 27 -14.26 -11.63 17.93
C GLY A 27 -13.40 -10.35 17.97
N SER A 28 -13.41 -9.49 16.95
CA SER A 28 -12.70 -8.19 16.98
C SER A 28 -13.65 -7.04 17.36
N THR A 29 -13.23 -6.21 18.32
CA THR A 29 -14.01 -5.06 18.83
C THR A 29 -13.71 -3.74 18.10
N ASP A 30 -12.67 -3.69 17.26
CA ASP A 30 -12.24 -2.48 16.55
C ASP A 30 -12.63 -2.52 15.08
N ALA A 31 -13.01 -1.37 14.53
CA ALA A 31 -13.27 -1.21 13.10
C ALA A 31 -11.96 -1.26 12.30
N TYR A 32 -12.00 -1.83 11.09
CA TYR A 32 -10.87 -1.85 10.17
C TYR A 32 -10.43 -0.44 9.80
N LYS A 33 -9.12 -0.28 9.62
CA LYS A 33 -8.50 0.99 9.24
C LYS A 33 -7.86 0.88 7.86
N VAL A 34 -7.62 2.04 7.24
CA VAL A 34 -6.99 2.17 5.93
C VAL A 34 -5.66 2.89 6.06
N ALA A 35 -4.64 2.41 5.36
CA ALA A 35 -3.33 3.04 5.23
C ALA A 35 -2.95 3.13 3.75
N THR A 36 -2.19 4.16 3.37
CA THR A 36 -1.74 4.31 1.97
C THR A 36 -0.22 4.51 1.93
N PHE A 37 0.43 3.76 1.05
CA PHE A 37 1.89 3.76 0.88
C PHE A 37 2.26 3.83 -0.60
N ALA A 38 3.32 4.57 -0.94
CA ALA A 38 3.99 4.50 -2.23
C ALA A 38 5.38 3.90 -2.03
N LEU A 39 5.70 2.83 -2.78
CA LEU A 39 6.90 2.02 -2.54
C LEU A 39 7.67 1.73 -3.84
N GLY A 40 7.59 2.64 -4.82
CA GLY A 40 8.02 2.38 -6.19
C GLY A 40 6.97 1.56 -6.94
N CYS A 41 7.39 0.60 -7.77
CA CYS A 41 6.48 -0.32 -8.44
C CYS A 41 5.52 -0.98 -7.44
N PHE A 42 4.23 -0.70 -7.58
CA PHE A 42 3.22 -1.11 -6.58
C PHE A 42 2.98 -2.63 -6.50
N TRP A 43 3.42 -3.42 -7.48
CA TRP A 43 3.11 -4.85 -7.58
C TRP A 43 3.79 -5.65 -6.48
N GLY A 44 5.08 -5.38 -6.27
CA GLY A 44 5.84 -6.06 -5.22
C GLY A 44 5.40 -5.60 -3.83
N GLY A 45 5.13 -4.30 -3.67
CA GLY A 45 4.67 -3.75 -2.38
C GLY A 45 3.28 -4.24 -2.00
N GLU A 46 2.37 -4.36 -2.98
CA GLU A 46 1.05 -4.94 -2.74
C GLU A 46 1.18 -6.37 -2.19
N LEU A 47 1.97 -7.22 -2.85
CA LEU A 47 2.16 -8.60 -2.41
C LEU A 47 2.78 -8.70 -1.01
N GLU A 48 3.69 -7.78 -0.65
CA GLU A 48 4.25 -7.67 0.70
C GLU A 48 3.17 -7.47 1.76
N PHE A 49 2.24 -6.53 1.53
CA PHE A 49 1.14 -6.27 2.44
C PHE A 49 0.14 -7.43 2.46
N MET A 50 -0.15 -8.05 1.31
CA MET A 50 -1.05 -9.19 1.23
C MET A 50 -0.59 -10.36 2.12
N ARG A 51 0.72 -10.50 2.38
CA ARG A 51 1.28 -11.55 3.24
C ARG A 51 1.19 -11.26 4.73
N GLN A 52 0.82 -10.06 5.15
CA GLN A 52 0.77 -9.72 6.56
C GLN A 52 -0.51 -10.22 7.23
N ASN A 53 -0.36 -10.82 8.41
CA ASN A 53 -1.51 -11.08 9.28
C ASN A 53 -2.18 -9.75 9.64
N GLY A 54 -3.51 -9.73 9.70
CA GLY A 54 -4.28 -8.51 9.96
C GLY A 54 -4.54 -7.64 8.73
N VAL A 55 -3.77 -7.74 7.64
CA VAL A 55 -4.16 -7.12 6.36
C VAL A 55 -5.29 -7.92 5.72
N VAL A 56 -6.43 -7.28 5.47
CA VAL A 56 -7.63 -7.94 4.92
C VAL A 56 -7.99 -7.50 3.51
N GLY A 57 -7.37 -6.44 3.01
CA GLY A 57 -7.57 -5.98 1.64
C GLY A 57 -6.42 -5.11 1.16
N THR A 58 -6.12 -5.20 -0.13
CA THR A 58 -5.20 -4.32 -0.82
C THR A 58 -5.81 -3.85 -2.13
N LYS A 59 -5.46 -2.63 -2.54
CA LYS A 59 -5.67 -2.11 -3.89
C LYS A 59 -4.45 -1.34 -4.33
N VAL A 60 -4.12 -1.43 -5.61
CA VAL A 60 -3.11 -0.57 -6.24
C VAL A 60 -3.76 0.55 -7.04
N GLY A 61 -3.07 1.67 -7.15
CA GLY A 61 -3.65 2.88 -7.73
C GLY A 61 -2.68 4.05 -7.79
N TYR A 62 -3.27 5.23 -8.02
CA TYR A 62 -2.57 6.48 -8.28
C TYR A 62 -3.04 7.55 -7.31
N THR A 63 -2.11 8.29 -6.70
CA THR A 63 -2.45 9.34 -5.71
C THR A 63 -1.37 10.43 -5.67
N GLN A 64 -1.59 11.49 -4.88
CA GLN A 64 -0.71 12.67 -4.75
C GLN A 64 -0.44 13.47 -6.05
N GLY A 65 -1.24 13.26 -7.09
CA GLY A 65 -1.20 14.02 -8.34
C GLY A 65 -2.42 14.90 -8.51
N GLU A 66 -2.41 15.72 -9.56
CA GLU A 66 -3.46 16.72 -9.83
C GLU A 66 -4.48 16.25 -10.85
N LYS A 67 -4.17 15.21 -11.63
CA LYS A 67 -5.03 14.72 -12.69
C LYS A 67 -6.18 13.88 -12.12
N ASP A 68 -7.41 14.25 -12.46
CA ASP A 68 -8.55 13.38 -12.18
C ASP A 68 -8.60 12.19 -13.15
N GLU A 69 -9.03 11.03 -12.64
CA GLU A 69 -9.18 9.76 -13.38
C GLU A 69 -7.95 9.40 -14.23
N PRO A 70 -6.73 9.37 -13.66
CA PRO A 70 -5.53 9.09 -14.42
C PRO A 70 -5.48 7.62 -14.86
N THR A 71 -5.06 7.37 -16.10
CA THR A 71 -4.74 6.02 -16.59
C THR A 71 -3.27 5.66 -16.34
N TYR A 72 -2.94 4.37 -16.32
CA TYR A 72 -1.55 3.91 -16.18
C TYR A 72 -0.61 4.61 -17.17
N LYS A 73 -1.01 4.66 -18.45
CA LYS A 73 -0.23 5.26 -19.53
C LYS A 73 0.08 6.75 -19.27
N GLU A 74 -0.86 7.46 -18.69
CA GLU A 74 -0.68 8.87 -18.36
C GLU A 74 0.23 9.04 -17.15
N VAL A 75 0.08 8.21 -16.12
CA VAL A 75 0.98 8.20 -14.96
C VAL A 75 2.42 7.87 -15.39
N CYS A 76 2.62 6.88 -16.25
CA CYS A 76 3.94 6.55 -16.81
C CYS A 76 4.59 7.68 -17.62
N SER A 77 3.80 8.65 -18.12
CA SER A 77 4.37 9.83 -18.78
C SER A 77 5.06 10.80 -17.82
N GLY A 78 4.81 10.67 -16.51
CA GLY A 78 5.31 11.56 -15.47
C GLY A 78 4.62 12.93 -15.39
N THR A 79 3.63 13.20 -16.25
CA THR A 79 3.01 14.54 -16.35
C THR A 79 1.82 14.77 -15.41
N THR A 80 1.29 13.70 -14.80
CA THR A 80 0.08 13.77 -13.97
C THR A 80 0.35 14.20 -12.52
N GLY A 81 1.61 14.17 -12.11
CA GLY A 81 2.02 14.35 -10.71
C GLY A 81 1.73 13.15 -9.81
N HIS A 82 1.02 12.12 -10.29
CA HIS A 82 0.70 10.96 -9.47
C HIS A 82 1.91 10.10 -9.16
N THR A 83 1.84 9.38 -8.05
CA THR A 83 2.68 8.21 -7.75
C THR A 83 1.88 6.93 -7.77
N GLU A 84 2.53 5.81 -8.09
CA GLU A 84 2.02 4.47 -7.81
C GLU A 84 1.92 4.27 -6.30
N ALA A 85 0.75 3.85 -5.83
CA ALA A 85 0.47 3.66 -4.43
C ALA A 85 -0.37 2.42 -4.17
N ILE A 86 -0.32 1.96 -2.94
CA ILE A 86 -1.04 0.81 -2.40
C ILE A 86 -1.91 1.32 -1.27
N MET A 87 -3.22 1.07 -1.36
CA MET A 87 -4.16 1.25 -0.27
C MET A 87 -4.33 -0.10 0.44
N VAL A 88 -4.11 -0.11 1.75
CA VAL A 88 -4.13 -1.31 2.61
C VAL A 88 -5.26 -1.16 3.62
N THR A 89 -6.18 -2.13 3.63
CA THR A 89 -7.20 -2.27 4.68
C THR A 89 -6.73 -3.30 5.69
N TYR A 90 -6.69 -2.94 6.97
CA TYR A 90 -6.12 -3.77 8.03
C TYR A 90 -6.94 -3.76 9.32
N ASP A 91 -6.84 -4.86 10.07
CA ASP A 91 -7.41 -5.04 11.39
C ASP A 91 -6.42 -4.50 12.44
N PRO A 92 -6.72 -3.36 13.10
CA PRO A 92 -5.81 -2.78 14.09
C PRO A 92 -5.63 -3.66 15.33
N SER A 93 -6.50 -4.65 15.57
CA SER A 93 -6.35 -5.61 16.67
C SER A 93 -5.31 -6.71 16.39
N VAL A 94 -4.92 -6.87 15.11
CA VAL A 94 -3.98 -7.91 14.67
C VAL A 94 -2.66 -7.33 14.18
N ILE A 95 -2.70 -6.20 13.47
CA ILE A 95 -1.51 -5.48 12.99
C ILE A 95 -1.68 -3.98 13.20
N SER A 96 -0.69 -3.35 13.81
CA SER A 96 -0.70 -1.91 14.03
C SER A 96 -0.32 -1.13 12.78
N TYR A 97 -0.73 0.14 12.72
CA TYR A 97 -0.23 1.06 11.70
C TYR A 97 1.29 1.22 11.77
N GLU A 98 1.86 1.19 12.97
CA GLU A 98 3.30 1.27 13.21
C GLU A 98 4.05 0.14 12.51
N GLU A 99 3.55 -1.09 12.62
CA GLU A 99 4.11 -2.27 11.94
C GLU A 99 4.01 -2.15 10.42
N LEU A 100 2.88 -1.64 9.89
CA LEU A 100 2.73 -1.41 8.45
C LEU A 100 3.72 -0.35 7.92
N VAL A 101 3.94 0.74 8.66
CA VAL A 101 4.92 1.77 8.30
C VAL A 101 6.33 1.19 8.37
N LYS A 102 6.69 0.45 9.41
CA LYS A 102 8.01 -0.21 9.50
C LYS A 102 8.25 -1.16 8.33
N LEU A 103 7.27 -2.01 8.02
CA LEU A 103 7.33 -2.91 6.88
C LEU A 103 7.55 -2.16 5.55
N ALA A 104 6.84 -1.05 5.35
CA ALA A 104 7.03 -0.19 4.18
C ALA A 104 8.45 0.37 4.08
N MET A 105 9.00 0.87 5.20
CA MET A 105 10.35 1.44 5.24
C MET A 105 11.45 0.37 5.08
N ASP A 106 11.26 -0.81 5.68
CA ASP A 106 12.16 -1.95 5.55
C ASP A 106 12.19 -2.46 4.11
N ARG A 107 11.02 -2.51 3.45
CA ARG A 107 10.91 -2.89 2.03
C ARG A 107 11.68 -1.93 1.11
N LEU A 108 11.62 -0.62 1.38
CA LEU A 108 12.39 0.36 0.61
C LEU A 108 13.89 0.16 0.78
N GLY A 109 14.35 -0.32 1.94
CA GLY A 109 15.77 -0.46 2.23
C GLY A 109 16.49 0.88 2.02
N ASP A 110 17.62 0.89 1.32
CA ASP A 110 18.35 2.12 1.03
C ASP A 110 17.70 3.01 -0.03
N ASN A 111 16.69 2.52 -0.76
CA ASN A 111 15.96 3.33 -1.75
C ASN A 111 15.21 4.50 -1.09
N LYS A 112 14.93 4.44 0.21
CA LYS A 112 14.33 5.56 0.96
C LYS A 112 15.17 6.85 0.93
N TYR A 113 16.46 6.75 0.58
CA TYR A 113 17.37 7.90 0.41
C TYR A 113 17.53 8.32 -1.06
N LEU A 114 16.80 7.69 -1.99
CA LEU A 114 16.87 7.99 -3.41
C LEU A 114 15.61 8.76 -3.84
N LEU A 115 15.79 9.98 -4.32
CA LEU A 115 14.69 10.81 -4.80
C LEU A 115 14.06 10.21 -6.07
N ASN A 116 12.73 10.03 -6.06
CA ASN A 116 11.93 9.59 -7.22
C ASN A 116 12.46 8.29 -7.88
N GLN A 117 12.93 7.34 -7.06
CA GLN A 117 13.53 6.11 -7.55
C GLN A 117 13.38 4.95 -6.55
N VAL A 118 13.06 3.77 -7.07
CA VAL A 118 13.19 2.50 -6.34
C VAL A 118 13.83 1.46 -7.26
N GLY A 119 15.00 0.96 -6.89
CA GLY A 119 15.79 0.07 -7.74
C GLY A 119 16.14 0.74 -9.06
N ASN A 120 15.75 0.12 -10.17
CA ASN A 120 15.96 0.65 -11.52
C ASN A 120 14.81 1.53 -12.03
N ASP A 121 13.67 1.54 -11.33
CA ASP A 121 12.50 2.33 -11.70
C ASP A 121 12.72 3.79 -11.29
N ARG A 122 12.71 4.70 -12.27
CA ARG A 122 13.00 6.13 -12.10
C ARG A 122 11.85 6.98 -12.63
N GLY A 123 11.47 7.97 -11.84
CA GLY A 123 10.42 8.92 -12.19
C GLY A 123 9.56 9.27 -10.98
N THR A 124 8.88 10.41 -11.04
CA THR A 124 8.00 10.88 -9.97
C THR A 124 6.88 9.89 -9.65
N GLN A 125 6.49 9.07 -10.63
CA GLN A 125 5.52 8.00 -10.45
C GLN A 125 6.00 6.83 -9.57
N TYR A 126 7.31 6.74 -9.31
CA TYR A 126 7.92 5.73 -8.45
C TYR A 126 8.49 6.32 -7.16
N ARG A 127 8.14 7.57 -6.84
CA ARG A 127 8.52 8.16 -5.56
C ARG A 127 7.86 7.40 -4.43
N HIS A 128 8.53 7.40 -3.28
CA HIS A 128 8.06 6.68 -2.11
C HIS A 128 7.48 7.62 -1.08
N GLY A 129 6.50 7.13 -0.33
CA GLY A 129 5.73 7.95 0.58
C GLY A 129 4.84 7.15 1.53
N VAL A 130 4.61 7.73 2.70
CA VAL A 130 3.66 7.27 3.71
C VAL A 130 2.56 8.32 3.80
N TYR A 131 1.34 7.95 3.43
CA TYR A 131 0.22 8.88 3.33
C TYR A 131 -0.81 8.62 4.42
N TYR A 132 -0.86 9.51 5.41
CA TYR A 132 -1.67 9.33 6.61
C TYR A 132 -3.11 9.82 6.46
N HIS A 133 -4.07 9.08 7.00
CA HIS A 133 -5.51 9.36 6.90
C HIS A 133 -6.07 10.12 8.10
N ASP A 134 -5.37 10.10 9.23
CA ASP A 134 -5.79 10.77 10.46
C ASP A 134 -4.58 11.25 11.28
N ASN A 135 -4.86 11.90 12.42
CA ASN A 135 -3.83 12.44 13.30
C ASN A 135 -2.99 11.34 13.99
N GLU A 136 -3.58 10.18 14.29
CA GLU A 136 -2.86 9.06 14.93
C GLU A 136 -1.80 8.52 13.96
N GLN A 137 -2.21 8.26 12.71
CA GLN A 137 -1.31 7.87 11.63
C GLN A 137 -0.25 8.93 11.37
N MET A 138 -0.62 10.22 11.37
CA MET A 138 0.35 11.31 11.16
C MET A 138 1.48 11.26 12.19
N GLN A 139 1.18 11.08 13.48
CA GLN A 139 2.21 11.05 14.52
C GLN A 139 3.14 9.85 14.34
N VAL A 140 2.57 8.66 14.10
CA VAL A 140 3.33 7.42 13.91
C VAL A 140 4.21 7.50 12.66
N ALA A 141 3.64 7.93 11.53
CA ALA A 141 4.36 8.05 10.27
C ALA A 141 5.51 9.05 10.38
N LYS A 142 5.27 10.25 10.93
CA LYS A 142 6.32 11.27 11.10
C LYS A 142 7.41 10.81 12.06
N ALA A 143 7.06 10.11 13.14
CA ALA A 143 8.05 9.59 14.08
C ALA A 143 8.96 8.54 13.42
N ILE A 144 8.40 7.58 12.68
CA ILE A 144 9.18 6.54 12.01
C ILE A 144 10.00 7.11 10.86
N VAL A 145 9.36 7.82 9.92
CA VAL A 145 10.05 8.38 8.74
C VAL A 145 11.15 9.36 9.17
N GLY A 146 10.85 10.22 10.16
CA GLY A 146 11.82 11.16 10.72
C GLY A 146 13.01 10.51 11.45
N SER A 147 12.88 9.27 11.91
CA SER A 147 13.98 8.54 12.57
C SER A 147 15.13 8.19 11.60
N PHE A 148 14.88 8.21 10.29
CA PHE A 148 15.89 7.94 9.25
C PHE A 148 16.75 9.15 8.88
N GLY A 149 16.53 10.32 9.51
CA GLY A 149 17.30 11.54 9.31
C GLY A 149 16.81 12.41 8.16
N SER A 150 17.45 13.57 7.97
CA SER A 150 17.08 14.58 6.97
C SER A 150 17.25 14.13 5.52
N ASP A 151 18.06 13.10 5.29
CA ASP A 151 18.39 12.63 3.96
C ASP A 151 17.35 11.61 3.44
N CYS A 152 16.39 11.22 4.28
CA CYS A 152 15.28 10.38 3.90
C CYS A 152 14.36 11.14 2.93
N GLU A 153 14.24 10.65 1.71
CA GLU A 153 13.44 11.23 0.63
C GLU A 153 11.98 10.75 0.67
N THR A 154 11.62 9.89 1.64
CA THR A 154 10.25 9.35 1.77
C THR A 154 9.29 10.43 2.21
N GLU A 155 8.29 10.70 1.37
CA GLU A 155 7.24 11.65 1.68
C GLU A 155 6.45 11.20 2.93
N CYS A 156 6.10 12.14 3.80
CA CYS A 156 5.18 11.89 4.91
C CYS A 156 4.10 12.97 4.90
N LEU A 157 3.04 12.73 4.14
CA LEU A 157 2.01 13.72 3.79
C LEU A 157 0.60 13.20 4.11
N PRO A 158 -0.42 14.08 4.21
CA PRO A 158 -1.81 13.61 4.27
C PRO A 158 -2.17 12.78 3.03
N ALA A 159 -2.98 11.74 3.23
CA ALA A 159 -3.59 11.01 2.13
C ALA A 159 -4.46 11.95 1.28
N SER A 160 -4.25 11.90 -0.03
CA SER A 160 -5.08 12.59 -1.03
C SER A 160 -6.00 11.59 -1.71
N LYS A 161 -6.76 12.04 -2.72
CA LYS A 161 -7.65 11.17 -3.48
C LYS A 161 -6.85 10.00 -4.07
N PHE A 162 -7.41 8.81 -3.94
CA PHE A 162 -6.85 7.57 -4.47
C PHE A 162 -7.68 7.15 -5.69
N TRP A 163 -7.01 6.97 -6.82
CA TRP A 163 -7.60 6.47 -8.06
C TRP A 163 -7.20 5.02 -8.24
N ASP A 164 -8.17 4.11 -8.26
CA ASP A 164 -7.90 2.69 -8.50
C ASP A 164 -7.21 2.52 -9.86
N ALA A 165 -6.10 1.78 -9.86
CA ALA A 165 -5.49 1.34 -11.11
C ALA A 165 -6.36 0.29 -11.78
N GLU A 166 -6.14 0.10 -13.08
CA GLU A 166 -6.86 -0.86 -13.89
C GLU A 166 -6.79 -2.29 -13.32
N GLU A 167 -7.84 -3.09 -13.55
CA GLU A 167 -7.98 -4.44 -12.96
C GLU A 167 -6.80 -5.39 -13.25
N TYR A 168 -6.08 -5.17 -14.37
CA TYR A 168 -4.90 -5.97 -14.69
C TYR A 168 -3.70 -5.68 -13.77
N HIS A 169 -3.65 -4.54 -13.08
CA HIS A 169 -2.64 -4.24 -12.07
C HIS A 169 -2.97 -4.84 -10.70
N GLN A 170 -4.25 -5.01 -10.38
CA GLN A 170 -4.70 -5.50 -9.08
C GLN A 170 -4.21 -6.92 -8.84
N GLN A 171 -3.49 -7.15 -7.73
CA GLN A 171 -2.94 -8.45 -7.34
C GLN A 171 -2.12 -9.12 -8.46
N TYR A 172 -1.40 -8.33 -9.25
CA TYR A 172 -0.70 -8.77 -10.45
C TYR A 172 0.23 -9.97 -10.19
N LEU A 173 1.06 -9.92 -9.14
CA LEU A 173 2.01 -11.02 -8.83
C LEU A 173 1.32 -12.27 -8.31
N LEU A 174 0.20 -12.14 -7.58
CA LEU A 174 -0.62 -13.27 -7.19
C LEU A 174 -1.24 -13.95 -8.42
N LYS A 175 -1.81 -13.15 -9.33
CA LYS A 175 -2.32 -13.62 -10.64
C LYS A 175 -1.21 -14.26 -11.47
N GLY A 176 0.03 -13.78 -11.33
CA GLY A 176 1.26 -14.35 -11.91
C GLY A 176 1.84 -15.58 -11.20
N GLY A 177 1.24 -16.04 -10.10
CA GLY A 177 1.60 -17.30 -9.42
C GLY A 177 2.51 -17.16 -8.19
N GLN A 178 2.84 -15.94 -7.75
CA GLN A 178 3.53 -15.75 -6.48
C GLN A 178 2.56 -15.87 -5.30
N SER A 179 3.00 -16.54 -4.23
CA SER A 179 2.16 -16.80 -3.07
C SER A 179 1.86 -15.51 -2.29
N ALA A 180 0.58 -15.29 -1.99
CA ALA A 180 0.10 -14.27 -1.06
C ALA A 180 -0.35 -14.87 0.29
N ARG A 181 0.07 -16.12 0.60
CA ARG A 181 -0.25 -16.75 1.88
C ARG A 181 0.27 -15.88 3.03
N LYS A 182 -0.51 -15.78 4.11
CA LYS A 182 -0.07 -15.05 5.30
C LYS A 182 1.20 -15.65 5.88
N GLY A 183 2.18 -14.80 6.19
CA GLY A 183 3.50 -15.20 6.68
C GLY A 183 4.40 -15.86 5.65
N ASP A 184 4.07 -15.79 4.35
CA ASP A 184 4.98 -16.26 3.30
C ASP A 184 6.20 -15.34 3.18
N ASP A 185 7.39 -15.90 3.34
CA ASP A 185 8.69 -15.23 3.33
C ASP A 185 9.49 -15.48 2.06
N SER A 186 8.89 -16.14 1.05
CA SER A 186 9.57 -16.37 -0.23
C SER A 186 9.93 -15.06 -0.91
N PRO A 187 11.11 -14.92 -1.54
CA PRO A 187 11.51 -13.67 -2.18
C PRO A 187 10.49 -13.20 -3.23
N ILE A 188 10.06 -11.95 -3.12
CA ILE A 188 9.14 -11.33 -4.08
C ILE A 188 9.93 -10.91 -5.33
N ARG A 189 9.51 -11.40 -6.50
CA ARG A 189 10.04 -10.99 -7.79
C ARG A 189 9.12 -9.96 -8.41
N CYS A 190 9.51 -8.68 -8.43
CA CYS A 190 8.63 -7.57 -8.77
C CYS A 190 7.98 -7.65 -10.17
N TYR A 191 8.55 -8.41 -11.11
CA TYR A 191 8.04 -8.53 -12.48
C TYR A 191 7.72 -9.98 -12.91
N GLY A 192 7.59 -10.91 -11.95
CA GLY A 192 7.31 -12.33 -12.20
C GLY A 192 8.40 -13.28 -11.74
#